data_AF-A0AAD8YR72-F1
#
_entry.id   AF-A0AAD8YR72-F1
#
_cell.length_a   1.000
_cell.length_b   1.000
_cell.length_c   1.000
_cell.angle_alpha   90.00
_cell.angle_beta   90.00
_cell.angle_gamma   90.00
#
_symmetry.space_group_name_H-M   'P 1'
#
loop_
_entity.id
_entity.type
_entity.pdbx_description
1 polymer ?
#
loop_
_entity_poly.entity_id
_entity_poly.type
_entity_poly.pdbx_seq_one_letter_code
_entity_poly.pdbx_strand_id
1 'polypeptide(L)'
;MMSIVCLDLCSLLSLVLYTVSLDPSQIQAAAGFSILHSCTVYPENGSISGVFIAMPKNKKYSFNATIAREVCESLSAHIATRAEVQLANHNGLQTCRYGWVKEQIAVIPRTEKNEKCGQNKVGVITWAASPSTSFDVFCFSLTGHFPKRMV
;
A
#
# COMPACT_ATOMS: atom_id res chain seq x y z
N MET A 1 -39.94 38.61 -36.16
CA MET A 1 -39.38 39.44 -35.07
C MET A 1 -39.52 38.62 -33.80
N MET A 2 -38.45 37.94 -33.36
CA MET A 2 -37.65 38.27 -32.15
C MET A 2 -38.46 38.05 -30.86
N SER A 3 -38.11 37.21 -29.86
CA SER A 3 -36.82 36.74 -29.32
C SER A 3 -37.09 35.48 -28.46
N ILE A 4 -36.29 34.40 -28.46
CA ILE A 4 -35.02 34.20 -27.71
C ILE A 4 -35.10 34.72 -26.26
N VAL A 5 -35.73 33.99 -25.33
CA VAL A 5 -35.33 33.90 -23.91
C VAL A 5 -35.91 32.60 -23.29
N CYS A 6 -35.38 31.42 -23.61
CA CYS A 6 -35.78 30.17 -22.94
C CYS A 6 -34.63 29.14 -22.86
N LEU A 7 -33.39 29.60 -22.71
CA LEU A 7 -32.20 28.75 -22.69
C LEU A 7 -31.22 29.00 -21.51
N ASP A 8 -31.53 29.86 -20.53
CA ASP A 8 -30.55 30.22 -19.48
C ASP A 8 -30.99 29.93 -18.03
N LEU A 9 -31.78 28.88 -17.80
CA LEU A 9 -31.87 28.26 -16.46
C LEU A 9 -31.54 26.76 -16.44
N CYS A 10 -31.62 26.06 -17.58
CA CYS A 10 -31.32 24.63 -17.65
C CYS A 10 -29.79 24.36 -17.63
N SER A 11 -29.00 25.24 -18.23
CA SER A 11 -27.53 25.12 -18.26
C SER A 11 -26.88 25.43 -16.91
N LEU A 12 -27.49 26.32 -16.11
CA LEU A 12 -27.00 26.65 -14.77
C LEU A 12 -27.34 25.56 -13.75
N LEU A 13 -28.51 24.90 -13.85
CA LEU A 13 -28.84 23.73 -13.03
C LEU A 13 -27.90 22.53 -13.32
N SER A 14 -27.48 22.36 -14.57
CA SER A 14 -26.51 21.32 -14.96
C SER A 14 -25.11 21.58 -14.39
N LEU A 15 -24.68 22.84 -14.31
CA LEU A 15 -23.43 23.24 -13.66
C LEU A 15 -23.48 23.14 -12.14
N VAL A 16 -24.62 23.48 -11.51
CA VAL A 16 -24.82 23.34 -10.05
C VAL A 16 -24.84 21.88 -9.62
N LEU A 17 -25.42 20.97 -10.43
CA LEU A 17 -25.34 19.53 -10.16
C LEU A 17 -23.91 18.98 -10.31
N TYR A 18 -23.12 19.51 -11.25
CA TYR A 18 -21.69 19.16 -11.39
C TYR A 18 -20.86 19.64 -10.19
N THR A 19 -21.14 20.80 -9.62
CA THR A 19 -20.43 21.31 -8.42
C THR A 19 -20.89 20.66 -7.13
N VAL A 20 -22.14 20.21 -7.02
CA VAL A 20 -22.64 19.42 -5.86
C VAL A 20 -22.13 17.97 -5.92
N SER A 21 -21.77 17.46 -7.11
CA SER A 21 -21.19 16.12 -7.30
C SER A 21 -19.69 16.05 -7.02
N LEU A 22 -19.00 17.20 -6.91
CA LEU A 22 -17.64 17.25 -6.36
C LEU A 22 -17.74 17.17 -4.84
N ASP A 23 -18.20 16.02 -4.35
CA ASP A 23 -18.11 15.68 -2.94
C ASP A 23 -16.60 15.58 -2.60
N PRO A 24 -16.06 16.46 -1.72
CA PRO A 24 -14.66 16.40 -1.32
C PRO A 24 -14.29 15.06 -0.65
N SER A 25 -15.28 14.22 -0.30
CA SER A 25 -15.06 12.83 0.14
C SER A 25 -14.44 11.94 -0.95
N GLN A 26 -14.59 12.27 -2.24
CA GLN A 26 -14.08 11.45 -3.36
C GLN A 26 -12.65 11.82 -3.80
N ILE A 27 -12.10 12.95 -3.34
CA ILE A 27 -10.71 13.33 -3.63
C ILE A 27 -9.73 12.36 -2.94
N GLN A 28 -10.13 11.76 -1.82
CA GLN A 28 -9.34 10.75 -1.12
C GLN A 28 -9.28 9.41 -1.88
N ALA A 29 -10.24 9.12 -2.76
CA ALA A 29 -10.33 7.83 -3.46
C ALA A 29 -9.44 7.73 -4.70
N ALA A 30 -9.10 8.86 -5.35
CA ALA A 30 -8.28 8.86 -6.56
C ALA A 30 -6.82 8.43 -6.30
N ALA A 31 -6.23 8.86 -5.19
CA ALA A 31 -4.87 8.47 -4.80
C ALA A 31 -4.81 6.97 -4.43
N GLY A 32 -5.81 6.47 -3.68
CA GLY A 32 -5.90 5.06 -3.31
C GLY A 32 -6.07 4.12 -4.52
N PHE A 33 -6.82 4.54 -5.54
CA PHE A 33 -7.08 3.74 -6.74
C PHE A 33 -5.84 3.63 -7.66
N SER A 34 -5.02 4.68 -7.77
CA SER A 34 -3.76 4.63 -8.52
C SER A 34 -2.67 3.80 -7.81
N ILE A 35 -2.61 3.86 -6.48
CA ILE A 35 -1.62 3.10 -5.71
C ILE A 35 -1.86 1.59 -5.84
N LEU A 36 -3.11 1.14 -5.78
CA LEU A 36 -3.49 -0.28 -5.92
C LEU A 36 -3.04 -0.88 -7.26
N HIS A 37 -3.15 -0.12 -8.35
CA HIS A 37 -2.71 -0.56 -9.69
C HIS A 37 -1.19 -0.53 -9.87
N SER A 38 -0.43 -0.03 -8.91
CA SER A 38 1.03 0.17 -9.03
C SER A 38 1.86 -0.78 -8.17
N CYS A 39 1.23 -1.67 -7.41
CA CYS A 39 1.93 -2.58 -6.49
C CYS A 39 1.82 -4.05 -6.93
N THR A 40 2.82 -4.85 -6.55
CA THR A 40 2.77 -6.31 -6.49
C THR A 40 2.88 -6.75 -5.03
N VAL A 41 2.34 -7.92 -4.70
CA VAL A 41 2.37 -8.45 -3.33
C VAL A 41 3.04 -9.82 -3.28
N TYR A 42 3.66 -10.14 -2.15
CA TYR A 42 4.18 -11.47 -1.85
C TYR A 42 3.77 -11.92 -0.44
N PRO A 43 3.26 -13.15 -0.25
CA PRO A 43 2.90 -14.12 -1.28
C PRO A 43 1.78 -13.62 -2.23
N GLU A 44 1.77 -14.06 -3.49
CA GLU A 44 0.77 -13.60 -4.48
C GLU A 44 -0.66 -14.03 -4.14
N ASN A 45 -0.82 -15.18 -3.45
CA ASN A 45 -2.11 -15.83 -3.21
C ASN A 45 -2.48 -15.88 -1.72
N GLY A 46 -1.93 -15.00 -0.89
CA GLY A 46 -2.16 -15.13 0.54
C GLY A 46 -1.28 -14.23 1.38
N SER A 47 -1.18 -14.62 2.63
CA SER A 47 -0.27 -14.07 3.61
C SER A 47 0.29 -15.21 4.45
N ILE A 48 1.39 -14.93 5.13
CA ILE A 48 1.94 -15.84 6.14
C ILE A 48 1.59 -15.23 7.48
N SER A 49 0.69 -15.87 8.23
CA SER A 49 0.17 -15.35 9.51
C SER A 49 -0.43 -13.93 9.39
N GLY A 50 -1.16 -13.67 8.30
CA GLY A 50 -1.76 -12.35 8.04
C GLY A 50 -0.80 -11.35 7.39
N VAL A 51 0.51 -11.58 7.38
CA VAL A 51 1.52 -10.67 6.82
C VAL A 51 1.84 -10.98 5.36
N PHE A 52 1.93 -9.93 4.55
CA PHE A 52 2.41 -9.95 3.17
C PHE A 52 3.24 -8.68 2.92
N ILE A 53 4.15 -8.72 1.94
CA ILE A 53 4.92 -7.54 1.51
C ILE A 53 4.32 -6.96 0.25
N ALA A 54 4.10 -5.64 0.22
CA ALA A 54 3.71 -4.89 -0.98
C ALA A 54 4.91 -4.13 -1.54
N MET A 55 5.14 -4.26 -2.83
CA MET A 55 6.29 -3.73 -3.56
C MET A 55 5.80 -2.92 -4.77
N PRO A 56 6.52 -1.87 -5.20
CA PRO A 56 6.23 -1.21 -6.47
C PRO A 56 6.38 -2.18 -7.66
N LYS A 57 5.49 -2.10 -8.66
CA LYS A 57 5.51 -2.93 -9.89
C LYS A 57 6.84 -2.86 -10.64
N ASN A 58 7.51 -1.71 -10.61
CA ASN A 58 8.82 -1.51 -11.23
C ASN A 58 10.00 -2.16 -10.45
N LYS A 59 9.71 -2.84 -9.33
CA LYS A 59 10.68 -3.50 -8.43
C LYS A 59 11.73 -2.57 -7.81
N LYS A 60 11.58 -1.25 -7.94
CA LYS A 60 12.45 -0.25 -7.32
C LYS A 60 11.81 0.21 -6.02
N TYR A 61 12.57 0.25 -4.93
CA TYR A 61 12.07 0.81 -3.67
C TYR A 61 11.55 2.23 -3.88
N SER A 62 10.31 2.47 -3.46
CA SER A 62 9.62 3.73 -3.77
C SER A 62 8.73 4.24 -2.63
N PHE A 63 8.57 3.50 -1.53
CA PHE A 63 7.72 3.91 -0.42
C PHE A 63 8.57 4.47 0.72
N ASN A 64 8.33 5.73 1.07
CA ASN A 64 8.79 6.29 2.34
C ASN A 64 7.86 5.82 3.48
N ALA A 65 8.19 6.10 4.73
CA ALA A 65 7.43 5.60 5.89
C ALA A 65 5.96 6.05 5.92
N THR A 66 5.64 7.24 5.39
CA THR A 66 4.26 7.76 5.31
C THR A 66 3.49 7.05 4.19
N ILE A 67 4.05 7.04 2.98
CA ILE A 67 3.44 6.39 1.81
C ILE A 67 3.25 4.89 2.05
N ALA A 68 4.18 4.24 2.74
CA ALA A 68 4.08 2.83 3.11
C ALA A 68 2.78 2.52 3.88
N ARG A 69 2.37 3.40 4.80
CA ARG A 69 1.11 3.22 5.54
C ARG A 69 -0.10 3.32 4.61
N GLU A 70 -0.12 4.35 3.76
CA GLU A 70 -1.20 4.59 2.78
C GLU A 70 -1.32 3.43 1.79
N VAL A 71 -0.19 2.82 1.37
CA VAL A 71 -0.18 1.63 0.52
C VAL A 71 -0.95 0.49 1.18
N CYS A 72 -0.67 0.17 2.45
CA CYS A 72 -1.41 -0.90 3.13
C CYS A 72 -2.90 -0.57 3.27
N GLU A 73 -3.24 0.68 3.60
CA GLU A 73 -4.64 1.13 3.71
C GLU A 73 -5.39 0.99 2.38
N SER A 74 -4.74 1.33 1.26
CA SER A 74 -5.29 1.14 -0.10
C SER A 74 -5.54 -0.34 -0.44
N LEU A 75 -4.82 -1.25 0.23
CA LEU A 75 -4.97 -2.71 0.10
C LEU A 75 -5.97 -3.29 1.11
N SER A 76 -6.77 -2.45 1.78
CA SER A 76 -7.68 -2.86 2.86
C SER A 76 -6.96 -3.63 3.98
N ALA A 77 -5.74 -3.21 4.29
CA ALA A 77 -4.86 -3.78 5.29
C ALA A 77 -4.30 -2.66 6.18
N HIS A 78 -3.66 -3.01 7.30
CA HIS A 78 -2.86 -2.05 8.07
C HIS A 78 -1.36 -2.32 7.89
N ILE A 79 -0.53 -1.30 8.11
CA ILE A 79 0.92 -1.51 8.15
C ILE A 79 1.27 -2.46 9.29
N ALA A 80 1.94 -3.57 8.97
CA ALA A 80 2.27 -4.59 9.94
C ALA A 80 3.21 -4.05 11.01
N THR A 81 3.02 -4.48 12.25
CA THR A 81 3.96 -4.31 13.36
C THR A 81 5.16 -5.24 13.18
N ARG A 82 6.28 -4.89 13.81
CA ARG A 82 7.43 -5.79 13.88
C ARG A 82 7.06 -7.15 14.48
N ALA A 83 6.19 -7.17 15.49
CA ALA A 83 5.76 -8.41 16.15
C ALA A 83 4.96 -9.32 15.21
N GLU A 84 4.04 -8.77 14.40
CA GLU A 84 3.34 -9.53 13.36
C GLU A 84 4.32 -10.10 12.32
N VAL A 85 5.31 -9.30 11.88
CA VAL A 85 6.37 -9.78 10.96
C VAL A 85 7.22 -10.87 11.60
N GLN A 86 7.52 -10.79 12.90
CA GLN A 86 8.24 -11.84 13.63
C GLN A 86 7.47 -13.15 13.68
N LEU A 87 6.15 -13.10 13.97
CA LEU A 87 5.29 -14.28 13.94
C LEU A 87 5.24 -14.88 12.53
N ALA A 88 5.07 -14.05 11.51
CA ALA A 88 5.08 -14.50 10.13
C ALA A 88 6.42 -15.13 9.73
N ASN A 89 7.54 -14.57 10.17
CA ASN A 89 8.88 -15.10 9.91
C ASN A 89 9.11 -16.46 10.60
N HIS A 90 8.62 -16.61 11.83
CA HIS A 90 8.60 -17.90 12.52
C HIS A 90 7.83 -18.97 11.71
N ASN A 91 6.74 -18.55 11.06
CA ASN A 91 5.92 -19.40 10.19
C ASN A 91 6.39 -19.44 8.73
N GLY A 92 7.63 -19.02 8.44
CA GLY A 92 8.27 -19.21 7.13
C GLY A 92 8.36 -17.98 6.23
N LEU A 93 7.86 -16.80 6.65
CA LEU A 93 8.00 -15.58 5.86
C LEU A 93 9.47 -15.21 5.74
N GLN A 94 9.97 -15.11 4.51
CA GLN A 94 11.30 -14.59 4.21
C GLN A 94 11.28 -13.75 2.96
N THR A 95 12.12 -12.71 2.92
CA THR A 95 12.33 -11.89 1.73
C THR A 95 13.82 -11.57 1.56
N CYS A 96 14.20 -11.04 0.39
CA CYS A 96 15.48 -10.37 0.20
C CYS A 96 15.28 -8.85 0.01
N ARG A 97 14.24 -8.29 0.64
CA ARG A 97 13.85 -6.90 0.49
C ARG A 97 13.50 -6.28 1.83
N TYR A 98 13.94 -5.04 2.03
CA TYR A 98 13.54 -4.25 3.19
C TYR A 98 12.13 -3.71 2.99
N GLY A 99 11.33 -3.80 4.04
CA GLY A 99 9.99 -3.21 4.09
C GLY A 99 9.76 -2.45 5.38
N TRP A 100 9.01 -1.36 5.29
CA TRP A 100 8.56 -0.60 6.45
C TRP A 100 7.58 -1.42 7.32
N VAL A 101 7.65 -1.18 8.64
CA VAL A 101 6.66 -1.63 9.64
C VAL A 101 6.12 -0.43 10.44
N LYS A 102 5.06 -0.66 11.22
CA LYS A 102 4.34 0.37 11.99
C LYS A 102 5.24 1.24 12.85
N GLU A 103 6.30 0.66 13.41
CA GLU A 103 7.29 1.31 14.27
C GLU A 103 8.24 2.26 13.52
N GLN A 104 8.02 2.53 12.23
CA GLN A 104 8.84 3.39 11.38
C GLN A 104 10.32 2.95 11.32
N ILE A 105 10.52 1.64 11.29
CA ILE A 105 11.80 1.00 11.02
C ILE A 105 11.64 0.13 9.78
N ALA A 106 12.73 -0.05 9.03
CA ALA A 106 12.76 -1.01 7.95
C ALA A 106 13.18 -2.38 8.51
N VAL A 107 12.57 -3.46 8.02
CA VAL A 107 12.92 -4.82 8.42
C VAL A 107 13.10 -5.73 7.22
N ILE A 108 13.88 -6.80 7.39
CA ILE A 108 14.04 -7.88 6.42
C ILE A 108 13.94 -9.23 7.16
N PRO A 109 12.84 -9.99 7.00
CA PRO A 109 12.70 -11.32 7.58
C PRO A 109 13.50 -12.36 6.79
N ARG A 110 14.33 -13.15 7.48
CA ARG A 110 15.13 -14.24 6.91
C ARG A 110 14.93 -15.53 7.72
N THR A 111 14.56 -16.62 7.07
CA THR A 111 14.51 -17.95 7.69
C THR A 111 15.83 -18.69 7.54
N GLU A 112 16.62 -18.34 6.52
CA GLU A 112 17.93 -18.91 6.22
C GLU A 112 18.97 -17.81 5.95
N LYS A 113 20.23 -18.12 6.26
CA LYS A 113 21.38 -17.26 6.00
C LYS A 113 21.56 -17.05 4.50
N ASN A 114 21.89 -15.82 4.10
CA ASN A 114 22.18 -15.48 2.72
C ASN A 114 23.18 -14.31 2.70
N GLU A 115 24.28 -14.45 1.97
CA GLU A 115 25.33 -13.42 1.91
C GLU A 115 24.86 -12.10 1.29
N LYS A 116 23.83 -12.15 0.42
CA LYS A 116 23.27 -10.99 -0.28
C LYS A 116 22.08 -10.36 0.46
N CYS A 117 21.51 -11.03 1.45
CA CYS A 117 20.26 -10.61 2.11
C CYS A 117 20.41 -10.60 3.63
N GLY A 118 19.97 -9.53 4.30
CA GLY A 118 19.87 -9.51 5.76
C GLY A 118 21.20 -9.70 6.49
N GLN A 119 22.32 -9.26 5.89
CA GLN A 119 23.67 -9.34 6.48
C GLN A 119 24.06 -10.76 6.93
N ASN A 120 23.63 -11.78 6.18
CA ASN A 120 23.90 -13.18 6.51
C ASN A 120 23.36 -13.65 7.89
N LYS A 121 22.31 -12.96 8.39
CA LYS A 121 21.62 -13.28 9.65
C LYS A 121 20.24 -13.90 9.38
N VAL A 122 19.71 -14.55 10.41
CA VAL A 122 18.35 -15.11 10.44
C VAL A 122 17.48 -14.35 11.43
N GLY A 123 16.16 -14.49 11.31
CA GLY A 123 15.18 -13.74 12.07
C GLY A 123 14.72 -12.46 11.35
N VAL A 124 14.17 -11.52 12.09
CA VAL A 124 13.76 -10.20 11.59
C VAL A 124 14.89 -9.21 11.83
N ILE A 125 15.68 -8.92 10.79
CA ILE A 125 16.78 -7.96 10.86
C ILE A 125 16.22 -6.56 10.67
N THR A 126 16.53 -5.65 11.59
CA THR A 126 16.01 -4.28 11.61
C THR A 126 17.04 -3.27 11.12
N TRP A 127 16.57 -2.22 10.46
CA TRP A 127 17.35 -1.04 10.07
C TRP A 127 16.57 0.23 10.46
N ALA A 128 17.13 1.01 11.38
CA ALA A 128 16.67 2.35 11.72
C ALA A 128 17.09 3.34 10.61
N ALA A 129 16.32 3.37 9.53
CA ALA A 129 16.53 4.29 8.41
C ALA A 129 15.79 5.62 8.61
N SER A 130 16.17 6.65 7.85
CA SER A 130 15.40 7.89 7.80
C SER A 130 13.97 7.61 7.30
N PRO A 131 12.92 8.22 7.84
CA PRO A 131 11.55 8.07 7.35
C PRO A 131 11.37 8.42 5.87
N SER A 132 12.27 9.24 5.31
CA SER A 132 12.30 9.61 3.89
C SER A 132 12.95 8.56 2.97
N THR A 133 13.61 7.54 3.53
CA THR A 133 14.23 6.47 2.74
C THR A 133 13.18 5.61 2.06
N SER A 134 13.41 5.26 0.80
CA SER A 134 12.50 4.40 0.06
C SER A 134 12.77 2.94 0.33
N PHE A 135 11.72 2.20 0.72
CA PHE A 135 11.69 0.74 0.83
C PHE A 135 10.37 0.20 0.22
N ASP A 136 10.10 -1.08 0.46
CA ASP A 136 8.78 -1.69 0.28
C ASP A 136 7.98 -1.55 1.60
N VAL A 137 6.86 -2.25 1.77
CA VAL A 137 6.11 -2.25 3.03
C VAL A 137 5.56 -3.61 3.40
N PHE A 138 5.60 -3.97 4.68
CA PHE A 138 4.86 -5.11 5.21
C PHE A 138 3.47 -4.68 5.65
N CYS A 139 2.45 -5.33 5.12
CA CYS A 139 1.06 -5.12 5.46
C CYS A 139 0.51 -6.35 6.18
N PHE A 140 -0.51 -6.14 7.01
CA PHE A 140 -1.21 -7.18 7.72
C PHE A 140 -2.72 -7.12 7.40
N SER A 141 -3.29 -8.29 7.11
CA SER A 141 -4.73 -8.44 6.89
C SER A 141 -5.26 -9.69 7.60
N LEU A 142 -6.38 -9.53 8.32
CA LEU A 142 -7.07 -10.60 9.05
C LEU A 142 -7.84 -11.56 8.14
N THR A 143 -8.33 -11.07 7.01
CA THR A 143 -9.32 -11.79 6.21
C THR A 143 -8.70 -12.75 5.20
N GLY A 144 -7.39 -12.67 4.95
CA GLY A 144 -6.71 -13.44 3.90
C GLY A 144 -7.33 -13.25 2.51
N HIS A 145 -8.25 -12.29 2.36
CA HIS A 145 -9.03 -12.05 1.17
C HIS A 145 -8.35 -10.95 0.38
N PHE A 146 -7.29 -11.37 -0.32
CA PHE A 146 -6.60 -10.51 -1.26
C PHE A 146 -7.53 -10.27 -2.45
N PRO A 147 -7.77 -9.01 -2.89
CA PRO A 147 -8.49 -8.75 -4.12
C PRO A 147 -7.72 -9.44 -5.26
N LYS A 148 -8.18 -10.63 -5.65
CA LYS A 148 -7.61 -11.38 -6.77
C LYS A 148 -7.87 -10.56 -8.02
N ARG A 149 -6.81 -9.98 -8.58
CA ARG A 149 -6.75 -9.28 -9.87
C ARG A 149 -7.55 -7.97 -9.95
N MET A 150 -6.81 -6.89 -10.08
CA MET A 150 -7.06 -5.99 -11.21
C MET A 150 -5.84 -6.16 -12.13
N VAL A 151 -5.98 -7.11 -13.07
CA VAL A 151 -5.08 -7.22 -14.23
C VAL A 151 -5.31 -6.00 -15.10
#